data_AF-A0A1H0EG77-F1
#
_entry.id   AF-A0A1H0EG77-F1
#
_cell.length_a   1.000
_cell.length_b   1.000
_cell.length_c   1.000
_cell.angle_alpha   90.00
_cell.angle_beta   90.00
_cell.angle_gamma   90.00
#
_symmetry.space_group_name_H-M   'P 1'
#
loop_
_entity.id
_entity.type
_entity.pdbx_description
1 polymer ?
#
loop_
_entity_poly.entity_id
_entity_poly.type
_entity_poly.pdbx_seq_one_letter_code
_entity_poly.pdbx_strand_id
1 'polypeptide(L)' 'MLSDEQWAVLEPLVEACRPIGKTPPQDLRRTLSAILRRHRNGTKWRAIPAELGPRWRAAQVFMR' A
#
# COMPACT_ATOMS: atom_id res chain seq x y z
N MET A 1 -8.22 -0.43 -8.09
CA MET A 1 -6.75 -0.25 -8.02
C MET A 1 -6.45 1.23 -8.19
N LEU A 2 -5.30 1.73 -7.70
CA LEU A 2 -4.86 3.11 -7.99
C LEU A 2 -4.63 3.26 -9.51
N SER A 3 -5.20 4.30 -10.12
CA SER A 3 -4.85 4.66 -11.51
C SER A 3 -3.40 5.13 -11.60
N ASP A 4 -2.83 5.15 -12.80
CA ASP A 4 -1.47 5.65 -13.02
C ASP A 4 -1.34 7.13 -12.60
N GLU A 5 -2.36 7.93 -12.88
CA GLU A 5 -2.42 9.35 -12.49
C GLU A 5 -2.44 9.52 -10.97
N GLN A 6 -3.27 8.75 -10.26
CA GLN A 6 -3.31 8.79 -8.79
C GLN A 6 -1.99 8.31 -8.19
N TRP A 7 -1.37 7.31 -8.81
CA TRP A 7 -0.06 6.82 -8.39
C TRP A 7 1.04 7.86 -8.57
N ALA A 8 1.06 8.56 -9.71
CA ALA A 8 2.06 9.59 -10.00
C ALA A 8 2.07 10.73 -8.97
N VAL A 9 0.92 11.04 -8.38
CA VAL A 9 0.81 12.02 -7.29
C VAL A 9 1.26 11.43 -5.95
N LEU A 10 0.88 10.18 -5.65
CA LEU A 10 1.15 9.55 -4.36
C LEU A 10 2.59 9.08 -4.18
N GLU A 11 3.20 8.52 -5.23
CA GLU A 11 4.55 7.97 -5.21
C GLU A 11 5.60 8.93 -4.62
N PRO A 12 5.75 10.18 -5.10
CA PRO A 12 6.75 11.10 -4.56
C PRO A 12 6.48 11.48 -3.10
N LEU A 13 5.21 11.55 -2.69
CA LEU A 13 4.84 11.83 -1.30
C LEU A 13 5.19 10.67 -0.37
N VAL A 14 4.97 9.44 -0.83
CA VAL A 14 5.31 8.24 -0.06
C VAL A 14 6.83 8.08 0.02
N GLU A 15 7.56 8.42 -1.04
CA GLU A 15 9.02 8.44 -1.01
C GLU A 15 9.56 9.51 -0.06
N ALA A 16 8.98 10.72 -0.08
CA ALA A 16 9.39 11.81 0.82
C ALA A 16 9.18 11.47 2.30
N CYS A 17 8.12 10.73 2.64
CA CYS A 17 7.85 10.27 4.01
C CYS A 17 8.63 8.99 4.38
N ARG A 18 9.44 8.43 3.48
CA ARG A 18 10.15 7.17 3.74
C ARG A 18 11.26 7.40 4.77
N PRO A 19 11.36 6.55 5.81
CA PRO A 19 12.49 6.58 6.72
C PRO A 19 13.82 6.30 5.99
N ILE A 20 14.80 7.18 6.20
CA ILE A 20 16.14 7.05 5.63
C ILE A 20 16.77 5.73 6.11
N GLY A 21 17.35 4.95 5.19
CA GLY A 21 18.08 3.71 5.49
C GLY A 21 17.23 2.43 5.58
N LYS A 22 15.92 2.48 5.29
CA LYS A 22 15.08 1.28 5.20
C LYS A 22 15.04 0.71 3.78
N THR A 23 15.02 -0.61 3.68
CA THR A 23 14.83 -1.32 2.41
C THR A 23 13.55 -0.86 1.72
N PRO A 24 13.60 -0.48 0.43
CA PRO A 24 12.42 -0.11 -0.33
C PRO A 24 11.36 -1.22 -0.30
N PRO A 25 10.09 -0.90 0.01
CA PRO A 25 9.01 -1.86 -0.05
C PRO A 25 8.82 -2.35 -1.50
N GLN A 26 8.88 -3.66 -1.71
CA GLN A 26 8.52 -4.25 -2.99
C GLN A 26 7.01 -4.06 -3.26
N ASP A 27 6.67 -3.75 -4.49
CA ASP A 27 5.28 -3.54 -4.95
C ASP A 27 4.50 -2.50 -4.12
N LEU A 28 5.12 -1.34 -3.84
CA LEU A 28 4.52 -0.29 -3.01
C LEU A 28 3.12 0.13 -3.48
N ARG A 29 2.93 0.28 -4.80
CA ARG A 29 1.62 0.61 -5.40
C ARG A 29 0.53 -0.43 -5.10
N ARG A 30 0.88 -1.72 -5.16
CA ARG A 30 -0.06 -2.82 -4.84
C ARG A 30 -0.38 -2.82 -3.34
N THR A 31 0.64 -2.60 -2.52
CA THR A 31 0.52 -2.53 -1.06
C THR A 31 -0.41 -1.38 -0.64
N LEU A 32 -0.24 -0.19 -1.21
CA LEU A 32 -1.11 0.96 -0.95
C LEU A 32 -2.52 0.75 -1.50
N SER A 33 -2.65 0.11 -2.67
CA SER A 33 -3.96 -0.28 -3.20
C SER A 33 -4.72 -1.23 -2.26
N ALA A 34 -4.03 -2.15 -1.60
CA ALA A 34 -4.62 -3.02 -0.57
C ALA A 34 -5.11 -2.23 0.65
N ILE A 35 -4.29 -1.29 1.15
CA ILE A 35 -4.63 -0.43 2.30
C ILE A 35 -5.85 0.44 1.98
N LEU A 36 -5.87 1.09 0.83
CA LEU A 36 -6.99 1.94 0.41
C LEU A 36 -8.28 1.15 0.24
N ARG A 37 -8.22 -0.07 -0.30
CA ARG A 37 -9.39 -0.94 -0.44
C ARG A 37 -9.96 -1.35 0.92
N ARG A 38 -9.09 -1.72 1.87
CA ARG A 38 -9.51 -1.98 3.26
C ARG A 38 -10.28 -0.79 3.81
N HIS A 39 -9.75 0.42 3.63
CA HIS A 39 -10.33 1.62 4.21
C HIS A 39 -11.66 1.98 3.57
N ARG A 40 -11.77 1.92 2.23
CA ARG A 40 -13.02 2.20 1.50
C ARG A 40 -14.15 1.23 1.82
N ASN A 41 -13.83 -0.05 1.96
CA ASN A 41 -14.84 -1.10 2.10
C ASN A 41 -15.04 -1.57 3.55
N GLY A 42 -14.37 -0.95 4.54
CA GLY A 42 -14.38 -1.38 5.95
C GLY A 42 -13.94 -2.84 6.14
N THR A 43 -13.16 -3.38 5.20
CA THR A 43 -12.98 -4.82 5.06
C THR A 43 -11.91 -5.35 6.04
N LYS A 44 -12.14 -6.51 6.66
CA LYS A 44 -11.12 -7.20 7.47
C LYS A 44 -9.88 -7.48 6.62
N TRP A 45 -8.68 -7.44 7.21
CA TRP A 45 -7.42 -7.73 6.49
C TRP A 45 -7.48 -9.04 5.69
N ARG A 46 -8.19 -10.05 6.18
CA ARG A 46 -8.35 -11.37 5.54
C ARG A 46 -9.13 -11.34 4.22
N ALA A 47 -9.94 -10.32 3.98
CA ALA A 47 -10.76 -10.19 2.77
C ALA A 47 -10.13 -9.27 1.70
N ILE A 48 -8.86 -8.87 1.89
CA ILE A 48 -8.06 -8.27 0.81
C ILE A 48 -7.66 -9.38 -0.18
N PRO A 49 -7.92 -9.21 -1.49
CA PRO A 49 -7.53 -10.21 -2.49
C PRO A 49 -6.02 -10.44 -2.55
N ALA A 50 -5.63 -11.69 -2.83
CA ALA A 50 -4.23 -12.08 -2.95
C ALA A 50 -3.51 -11.41 -4.14
N GLU A 51 -4.25 -10.96 -5.15
CA GLU A 51 -3.74 -10.21 -6.31
C GLU A 51 -3.06 -8.88 -5.92
N LEU A 52 -3.44 -8.30 -4.78
CA LEU A 52 -2.83 -7.08 -4.25
C LEU A 52 -1.56 -7.37 -3.45
N GLY A 53 -1.09 -8.62 -3.48
CA GLY A 53 0.08 -9.10 -2.77
C GLY A 53 -0.23 -9.65 -1.38
N PRO A 54 0.82 -10.01 -0.63
CA PRO A 54 0.65 -10.62 0.67
C PRO A 54 0.00 -9.66 1.67
N ARG A 55 -1.11 -10.08 2.27
CA ARG A 55 -1.89 -9.27 3.23
C ARG A 55 -1.05 -8.77 4.42
N TRP A 56 -0.07 -9.56 4.86
CA TRP A 56 0.85 -9.17 5.95
C TRP A 56 1.70 -7.95 5.59
N ARG A 57 2.05 -7.76 4.31
CA ARG A 57 2.86 -6.63 3.84
C ARG A 57 2.07 -5.33 3.95
N ALA A 58 0.81 -5.35 3.50
CA ALA A 58 -0.11 -4.22 3.64
C ALA A 58 -0.37 -3.89 5.11
N ALA A 59 -0.56 -4.90 5.97
CA ALA A 59 -0.73 -4.68 7.40
C ALA A 59 0.54 -4.09 8.05
N GLN A 60 1.73 -4.61 7.74
CA GLN A 60 3.00 -4.10 8.27
C GLN A 60 3.27 -2.65 7.86
N VAL A 61 2.98 -2.28 6.61
CA VAL A 61 3.14 -0.89 6.13
C VAL A 61 2.11 0.03 6.77
N PHE A 62 0.87 -0.43 6.99
CA PHE A 62 -0.16 0.36 7.67
C PHE A 62 0.13 0.60 9.15
N MET A 63 0.75 -0.36 9.83
CA MET A 63 1.07 -0.28 11.26
C MET A 63 2.41 0.43 11.54
N ARG A 64 3.14 0.86 10.50
CA ARG A 64 4.42 1.55 10.60
C ARG A 64 4.24 3.04 10.47
#